data_AF-A0A8D1K2J7-F1
#
_entry.id   AF-A0A8D1K2J7-F1
#
_cell.length_a   1.000
_cell.length_b   1.000
_cell.length_c   1.000
_cell.angle_alpha   90.00
_cell.angle_beta   90.00
_cell.angle_gamma   90.00
#
_symmetry.space_group_name_H-M   'P 1'
#
loop_
_entity.id
_entity.type
_entity.pdbx_description
1 polymer ?
#
loop_
_entity_poly.entity_id
_entity_poly.type
_entity_poly.pdbx_seq_one_letter_code
_entity_poly.pdbx_strand_id
1 'polypeptide(L)'
;PAEAPAPPKQLAGPEEMMEPLGQCAAWLDAYFRKPAALQELPVPALHHPLFQQESFTRQVLWKLLQAVKFGETVSYQQLAALVGSPRAARAVGGAMRSNPVPILVPCHRVVLSSGATGNYSGGMAVKEWLLAHEGRLAGKLACGGGSRLAGASRQALRGGSTRSQAAGQD
;
A
#
# COMPACT_ATOMS: atom_id res chain seq x y z
N PRO A 1 -4.16 -16.55 51.91
CA PRO A 1 -3.79 -17.50 50.85
C PRO A 1 -3.89 -16.84 49.48
N ALA A 2 -2.74 -16.59 48.83
CA ALA A 2 -2.70 -16.09 47.46
C ALA A 2 -3.10 -17.23 46.51
N GLU A 3 -4.13 -17.00 45.72
CA GLU A 3 -4.63 -17.91 44.69
C GLU A 3 -3.55 -18.08 43.61
N ALA A 4 -3.18 -19.32 43.32
CA ALA A 4 -2.19 -19.62 42.30
C ALA A 4 -2.68 -19.11 40.93
N PRO A 5 -1.82 -18.49 40.11
CA PRO A 5 -2.22 -18.04 38.77
C PRO A 5 -2.66 -19.26 37.95
N ALA A 6 -3.83 -19.12 37.30
CA ALA A 6 -4.39 -20.15 36.44
C ALA A 6 -3.35 -20.62 35.40
N PRO A 7 -3.32 -21.93 35.08
CA PRO A 7 -2.37 -22.46 34.11
C PRO A 7 -2.55 -21.75 32.75
N PRO A 8 -1.47 -21.53 31.98
CA PRO A 8 -1.56 -20.95 30.65
C PRO A 8 -2.54 -21.77 29.81
N LYS A 9 -3.48 -21.08 29.16
CA LYS A 9 -4.43 -21.71 28.24
C LYS A 9 -3.67 -22.63 27.30
N GLN A 10 -4.08 -23.90 27.25
CA GLN A 10 -3.57 -24.92 26.34
C GLN A 10 -3.41 -24.29 24.95
N LEU A 11 -2.22 -24.41 24.37
CA LEU A 11 -1.95 -23.97 23.00
C LEU A 11 -2.97 -24.67 22.10
N ALA A 12 -3.70 -23.85 21.35
CA ALA A 12 -4.70 -24.25 20.36
C ALA A 12 -4.20 -25.43 19.50
N GLY A 13 -5.08 -26.37 19.18
CA GLY A 13 -4.73 -27.54 18.37
C GLY A 13 -4.22 -27.12 16.98
N PRO A 14 -3.52 -28.02 16.24
CA PRO A 14 -3.01 -27.71 14.91
C PRO A 14 -4.10 -27.25 13.92
N GLU A 15 -5.33 -27.71 14.09
CA GLU A 15 -6.49 -27.28 13.28
C GLU A 15 -6.91 -25.83 13.57
N GLU A 16 -6.91 -25.41 14.85
CA GLU A 16 -7.22 -24.03 15.26
C GLU A 16 -6.12 -23.04 14.83
N MET A 17 -4.85 -23.47 14.77
CA MET A 17 -3.76 -22.62 14.25
C MET A 17 -3.82 -22.42 12.72
N MET A 18 -4.45 -23.34 11.99
CA MET A 18 -4.56 -23.27 10.52
C MET A 18 -5.77 -22.48 10.04
N GLU A 19 -6.78 -22.29 10.89
CA GLU A 19 -8.01 -21.57 10.54
C GLU A 19 -7.75 -20.14 10.01
N PRO A 20 -6.94 -19.28 10.66
CA PRO A 20 -6.69 -17.93 10.16
C PRO A 20 -6.01 -17.91 8.78
N LEU A 21 -5.21 -18.94 8.47
CA LEU A 21 -4.57 -19.05 7.17
C LEU A 21 -5.57 -19.43 6.09
N GLY A 22 -6.48 -20.37 6.37
CA GLY A 22 -7.58 -20.72 5.47
C GLY A 22 -8.50 -19.53 5.19
N GLN A 23 -8.86 -18.78 6.23
CA GLN A 23 -9.64 -17.54 6.11
C GLN A 23 -8.90 -16.49 5.27
N CYS A 24 -7.59 -16.30 5.50
CA CYS A 24 -6.77 -15.37 4.72
C CYS A 24 -6.72 -15.75 3.22
N ALA A 25 -6.53 -17.03 2.92
CA ALA A 25 -6.50 -17.52 1.55
C ALA A 25 -7.85 -17.31 0.84
N ALA A 26 -8.96 -17.65 1.51
CA ALA A 26 -10.31 -17.41 0.98
C ALA A 26 -10.58 -15.91 0.77
N TRP A 27 -10.16 -15.06 1.71
CA TRP A 27 -10.31 -13.61 1.62
C TRP A 27 -9.54 -13.03 0.44
N LEU A 28 -8.29 -13.46 0.22
CA LEU A 28 -7.48 -13.01 -0.91
C LEU A 28 -8.02 -13.50 -2.26
N ASP A 29 -8.52 -14.74 -2.35
CA ASP A 29 -9.17 -15.24 -3.57
C ASP A 29 -10.40 -14.39 -3.90
N ALA A 30 -11.24 -14.08 -2.90
CA ALA A 30 -12.38 -13.20 -3.08
C ALA A 30 -11.95 -11.77 -3.46
N TYR A 31 -10.90 -11.22 -2.83
CA TYR A 31 -10.40 -9.88 -3.15
C TYR A 31 -10.07 -9.73 -4.64
N PHE A 32 -9.42 -10.73 -5.24
CA PHE A 32 -9.01 -10.67 -6.64
C PHE A 32 -10.08 -11.12 -7.63
N ARG A 33 -10.92 -12.10 -7.27
CA ARG A 33 -11.81 -12.77 -8.22
C ARG A 33 -13.28 -12.49 -8.01
N LYS A 34 -13.71 -12.24 -6.77
CA LYS A 34 -15.11 -12.07 -6.38
C LYS A 34 -15.27 -10.95 -5.35
N PRO A 35 -14.95 -9.68 -5.68
CA PRO A 35 -14.95 -8.59 -4.71
C PRO A 35 -16.28 -8.39 -3.98
N ALA A 36 -17.41 -8.73 -4.63
CA ALA A 36 -18.74 -8.68 -4.03
C ALA A 36 -18.90 -9.56 -2.78
N ALA A 37 -18.15 -10.66 -2.67
CA ALA A 37 -18.21 -11.59 -1.54
C ALA A 37 -17.38 -11.13 -0.32
N LEU A 38 -16.55 -10.08 -0.44
CA LEU A 38 -15.65 -9.65 0.63
C LEU A 38 -16.36 -9.25 1.93
N GLN A 39 -17.60 -8.77 1.84
CA GLN A 39 -18.37 -8.33 3.00
C GLN A 39 -18.89 -9.51 3.84
N GLU A 40 -18.99 -10.69 3.24
CA GLU A 40 -19.52 -11.90 3.87
C GLU A 40 -18.41 -12.75 4.49
N LEU A 41 -17.15 -12.51 4.12
CA LEU A 41 -16.01 -13.28 4.60
C LEU A 41 -15.47 -12.75 5.92
N PRO A 42 -15.10 -13.65 6.86
CA PRO A 42 -14.45 -13.24 8.09
C PRO A 42 -13.06 -12.68 7.78
N VAL A 43 -12.68 -11.63 8.50
CA VAL A 43 -11.29 -11.16 8.53
C VAL A 43 -10.51 -12.10 9.46
N PRO A 44 -9.38 -12.68 9.02
CA PRO A 44 -8.62 -13.59 9.85
C PRO A 44 -8.04 -12.91 11.09
N ALA A 45 -7.92 -13.66 12.18
CA ALA A 45 -7.28 -13.18 13.40
C ALA A 45 -5.81 -12.79 13.13
N LEU A 46 -5.41 -11.60 13.56
CA LEU A 46 -4.07 -11.06 13.33
C LEU A 46 -3.22 -11.17 14.59
N HIS A 47 -2.24 -12.08 14.58
CA HIS A 47 -1.36 -12.36 15.73
C HIS A 47 0.05 -11.77 15.61
N HIS A 48 0.36 -11.00 14.56
CA HIS A 48 1.68 -10.35 14.45
C HIS A 48 1.94 -9.43 15.66
N PRO A 49 3.17 -9.38 16.23
CA PRO A 49 3.47 -8.61 17.46
C PRO A 49 2.99 -7.17 17.45
N LEU A 50 3.01 -6.52 16.27
CA LEU A 50 2.47 -5.17 16.05
C LEU A 50 1.01 -5.01 16.52
N PHE A 51 0.17 -6.05 16.38
CA PHE A 51 -1.24 -6.01 16.78
C PHE A 51 -1.48 -6.43 18.24
N GLN A 52 -0.47 -7.03 18.90
CA GLN A 52 -0.58 -7.51 20.28
C GLN A 52 -0.45 -6.38 21.31
N GLN A 53 0.27 -5.30 20.98
CA GLN A 53 0.50 -4.17 21.89
C GLN A 53 -0.20 -2.91 21.39
N GLU A 54 -0.77 -2.13 22.32
CA GLU A 54 -1.37 -0.85 22.00
C GLU A 54 -0.30 0.16 21.54
N SER A 55 -0.54 0.78 20.39
CA SER A 55 0.36 1.76 19.79
C SER A 55 -0.37 2.58 18.76
N PHE A 56 0.13 3.79 18.46
CA PHE A 56 -0.41 4.61 17.38
C PHE A 56 -0.46 3.85 16.05
N THR A 57 0.59 3.09 15.72
CA THR A 57 0.66 2.26 14.51
C THR A 57 -0.46 1.23 14.48
N ARG A 58 -0.72 0.53 15.61
CA ARG A 58 -1.83 -0.42 15.71
C ARG A 58 -3.18 0.26 15.46
N GLN A 59 -3.43 1.38 16.14
CA GLN A 59 -4.69 2.13 16.00
C GLN A 59 -4.93 2.55 14.56
N VAL A 60 -3.90 3.07 13.88
CA VAL A 60 -3.97 3.45 12.47
C VAL A 60 -4.32 2.27 11.57
N LEU A 61 -3.63 1.14 11.71
CA LEU A 61 -3.86 -0.03 10.86
C LEU A 61 -5.24 -0.66 11.10
N TRP A 62 -5.70 -0.73 12.36
CA TRP A 62 -7.05 -1.20 12.64
C TRP A 62 -8.15 -0.24 12.18
N LYS A 63 -7.95 1.07 12.38
CA LYS A 63 -8.91 2.06 11.90
C LYS A 63 -9.03 2.00 10.37
N LEU A 64 -7.90 1.83 9.69
CA LEU A 64 -7.86 1.66 8.24
C LEU A 64 -8.62 0.40 7.80
N LEU A 65 -8.37 -0.75 8.43
CA LEU A 65 -9.04 -2.02 8.15
C LEU A 65 -10.57 -1.92 8.33
N GLN A 66 -11.03 -1.23 9.39
CA GLN A 66 -12.45 -1.14 9.71
C GLN A 66 -13.18 -0.10 8.85
N ALA A 67 -12.57 1.06 8.62
CA ALA A 67 -13.25 2.23 8.08
C ALA A 67 -13.18 2.38 6.55
N VAL A 68 -12.18 1.78 5.87
CA VAL A 68 -11.94 2.02 4.44
C VAL A 68 -12.23 0.76 3.63
N LYS A 69 -13.39 0.73 2.97
CA LYS A 69 -13.89 -0.43 2.24
C LYS A 69 -13.30 -0.54 0.83
N PHE A 70 -13.60 -1.64 0.14
CA PHE A 70 -13.19 -1.87 -1.24
C PHE A 70 -13.73 -0.76 -2.16
N GLY A 71 -12.86 -0.18 -2.99
CA GLY A 71 -13.19 0.95 -3.88
C GLY A 71 -13.03 2.33 -3.25
N GLU A 72 -12.88 2.41 -1.92
CA GLU A 72 -12.71 3.65 -1.19
C GLU A 72 -11.24 4.03 -1.02
N THR A 73 -10.97 5.32 -0.78
CA THR A 73 -9.64 5.77 -0.33
C THR A 73 -9.79 6.76 0.79
N VAL A 74 -8.74 6.88 1.58
CA VAL A 74 -8.62 7.87 2.63
C VAL A 74 -7.30 8.62 2.46
N SER A 75 -7.28 9.91 2.71
CA SER A 75 -6.00 10.63 2.76
C SER A 75 -5.25 10.38 4.07
N TYR A 76 -3.92 10.54 4.07
CA TYR A 76 -3.13 10.45 5.31
C TYR A 76 -3.64 11.39 6.42
N GLN A 77 -4.11 12.59 6.06
CA GLN A 77 -4.66 13.57 6.99
C GLN A 77 -6.01 13.12 7.56
N GLN A 78 -6.91 12.61 6.71
CA GLN A 78 -8.20 12.07 7.16
C GLN A 78 -8.01 10.86 8.08
N LEU A 79 -7.10 9.93 7.74
CA LEU A 79 -6.83 8.78 8.59
C LEU A 79 -6.22 9.20 9.94
N ALA A 80 -5.35 10.22 9.95
CA ALA A 80 -4.81 10.79 11.18
C ALA A 80 -5.92 11.40 12.07
N ALA A 81 -6.90 12.08 11.46
CA ALA A 81 -8.06 12.59 12.18
C ALA A 81 -8.96 11.47 12.71
N LEU A 82 -9.17 10.39 11.94
CA LEU A 82 -9.98 9.23 12.36
C LEU A 82 -9.40 8.52 13.59
N VAL A 83 -8.10 8.57 13.82
CA VAL A 83 -7.44 8.04 15.03
C VAL A 83 -7.24 9.10 16.13
N GLY A 84 -7.92 10.24 16.04
CA GLY A 84 -7.87 11.29 17.07
C GLY A 84 -6.58 12.11 17.10
N SER A 85 -5.73 12.01 16.08
CA SER A 85 -4.46 12.75 15.97
C SER A 85 -4.36 13.53 14.66
N PRO A 86 -5.15 14.58 14.42
CA PRO A 86 -5.25 15.25 13.10
C PRO A 86 -3.94 15.77 12.52
N ARG A 87 -2.95 16.07 13.36
CA ARG A 87 -1.62 16.57 12.95
C ARG A 87 -0.60 15.44 12.65
N ALA A 88 -0.99 14.18 12.78
CA ALA A 88 -0.09 13.03 12.71
C ALA A 88 0.01 12.37 11.32
N ALA A 89 -0.31 13.07 10.23
CA ALA A 89 -0.30 12.51 8.86
C ALA A 89 1.05 11.86 8.48
N ARG A 90 2.18 12.45 8.90
CA ARG A 90 3.52 11.87 8.67
C ARG A 90 3.71 10.55 9.43
N ALA A 91 3.23 10.47 10.67
CA ALA A 91 3.30 9.25 11.47
C ALA A 91 2.40 8.15 10.89
N VAL A 92 1.23 8.51 10.34
CA VAL A 92 0.39 7.59 9.56
C VAL A 92 1.16 7.02 8.37
N GLY A 93 1.91 7.84 7.63
CA GLY A 93 2.79 7.37 6.56
C GLY A 93 3.85 6.37 7.03
N GLY A 94 4.40 6.59 8.23
CA GLY A 94 5.28 5.61 8.89
C GLY A 94 4.57 4.30 9.21
N ALA A 95 3.37 4.36 9.79
CA ALA A 95 2.56 3.19 10.13
C ALA A 95 2.23 2.32 8.90
N MET A 96 1.96 2.95 7.74
CA MET A 96 1.70 2.21 6.49
C MET A 96 2.89 1.34 6.06
N ARG A 97 4.13 1.79 6.28
CA ARG A 97 5.33 1.03 5.94
C ARG A 97 5.51 -0.20 6.82
N SER A 98 5.01 -0.15 8.05
CA SER A 98 5.11 -1.23 9.04
C SER A 98 4.00 -2.27 8.93
N ASN A 99 3.05 -2.13 7.99
CA ASN A 99 1.95 -3.07 7.84
C ASN A 99 2.45 -4.48 7.45
N PRO A 100 2.30 -5.50 8.32
CA PRO A 100 2.78 -6.85 8.04
C PRO A 100 1.83 -7.66 7.13
N VAL A 101 0.60 -7.17 6.91
CA VAL A 101 -0.45 -7.86 6.14
C VAL A 101 -1.05 -6.90 5.10
N PRO A 102 -0.28 -6.53 4.06
CA PRO A 102 -0.76 -5.65 2.99
C PRO A 102 -1.96 -6.29 2.26
N ILE A 103 -2.71 -5.46 1.54
CA ILE A 103 -3.97 -5.81 0.87
C ILE A 103 -5.12 -6.07 1.87
N LEU A 104 -4.94 -7.02 2.80
CA LEU A 104 -5.91 -7.30 3.85
C LEU A 104 -6.12 -6.07 4.75
N VAL A 105 -5.03 -5.54 5.32
CA VAL A 105 -5.02 -4.18 5.85
C VAL A 105 -4.70 -3.24 4.67
N PRO A 106 -5.66 -2.42 4.20
CA PRO A 106 -5.61 -1.85 2.87
C PRO A 106 -4.77 -0.57 2.80
N CYS A 107 -3.47 -0.66 3.09
CA CYS A 107 -2.55 0.48 3.06
C CYS A 107 -2.38 1.11 1.66
N HIS A 108 -2.70 0.37 0.60
CA HIS A 108 -2.77 0.90 -0.77
C HIS A 108 -3.91 1.90 -0.97
N ARG A 109 -4.95 1.89 -0.13
CA ARG A 109 -6.07 2.87 -0.15
C ARG A 109 -5.74 4.20 0.53
N VAL A 110 -4.57 4.33 1.16
CA VAL A 110 -4.14 5.58 1.79
C VAL A 110 -3.37 6.44 0.78
N VAL A 111 -3.93 7.60 0.42
CA VAL A 111 -3.45 8.46 -0.68
C VAL A 111 -3.11 9.88 -0.22
N LEU A 112 -2.52 10.69 -1.10
CA LEU A 112 -2.30 12.11 -0.82
C LEU A 112 -3.62 12.88 -0.91
N SER A 113 -3.74 13.97 -0.14
CA SER A 113 -4.93 14.84 -0.17
C SER A 113 -5.12 15.52 -1.53
N SER A 114 -4.07 15.62 -2.35
CA SER A 114 -4.14 16.09 -3.74
C SER A 114 -4.81 15.11 -4.72
N GLY A 115 -5.13 13.89 -4.26
CA GLY A 115 -5.65 12.81 -5.11
C GLY A 115 -4.55 11.98 -5.78
N ALA A 116 -3.28 12.35 -5.65
CA ALA A 116 -2.17 11.53 -6.13
C ALA A 116 -1.99 10.28 -5.25
N THR A 117 -1.59 9.16 -5.88
CA THR A 117 -1.48 7.84 -5.24
C THR A 117 -0.56 7.86 -4.01
N GLY A 118 0.57 8.58 -4.05
CA GLY A 118 1.56 8.58 -2.97
C GLY A 118 2.31 7.26 -2.84
N ASN A 119 3.27 7.19 -1.91
CA ASN A 119 4.22 6.08 -1.82
C ASN A 119 3.58 4.75 -1.36
N TYR A 120 4.26 3.63 -1.66
CA TYR A 120 3.86 2.27 -1.26
C TYR A 120 5.07 1.38 -0.98
N SER A 121 5.01 0.57 0.09
CA SER A 121 6.09 -0.37 0.45
C SER A 121 6.31 -1.46 -0.61
N GLY A 122 5.24 -1.89 -1.30
CA GLY A 122 5.31 -2.84 -2.41
C GLY A 122 5.64 -2.21 -3.77
N GLY A 123 5.98 -0.92 -3.82
CA GLY A 123 6.26 -0.18 -5.05
C GLY A 123 5.03 0.48 -5.69
N MET A 124 5.26 1.58 -6.41
CA MET A 124 4.20 2.42 -6.98
C MET A 124 3.29 1.67 -7.95
N ALA A 125 3.86 0.84 -8.83
CA ALA A 125 3.12 0.08 -9.83
C ALA A 125 2.09 -0.86 -9.19
N VAL A 126 2.42 -1.49 -8.07
CA VAL A 126 1.50 -2.39 -7.35
C VAL A 126 0.35 -1.58 -6.74
N LYS A 127 0.62 -0.42 -6.15
CA LYS A 127 -0.44 0.42 -5.56
C LYS A 127 -1.41 0.94 -6.62
N GLU A 128 -0.90 1.38 -7.76
CA GLU A 128 -1.72 1.81 -8.88
C GLU A 128 -2.55 0.65 -9.43
N TRP A 129 -1.96 -0.53 -9.61
CA TRP A 129 -2.69 -1.70 -10.06
C TRP A 129 -3.80 -2.12 -9.08
N LEU A 130 -3.54 -2.12 -7.76
CA LEU A 130 -4.57 -2.42 -6.74
C LEU A 130 -5.69 -1.38 -6.75
N LEU A 131 -5.38 -0.09 -6.86
CA LEU A 131 -6.40 0.96 -6.97
C LEU A 131 -7.21 0.82 -8.27
N ALA A 132 -6.57 0.44 -9.38
CA ALA A 132 -7.24 0.17 -10.64
C ALA A 132 -8.19 -1.02 -10.54
N HIS A 133 -7.74 -2.11 -9.90
CA HIS A 133 -8.55 -3.30 -9.60
C HIS A 133 -9.80 -2.95 -8.79
N GLU A 134 -9.69 -1.99 -7.89
CA GLU A 134 -10.81 -1.47 -7.08
C GLU A 134 -11.67 -0.40 -7.80
N GLY A 135 -11.44 -0.15 -9.09
CA GLY A 135 -12.25 0.76 -9.91
C GLY A 135 -11.84 2.23 -9.88
N ARG A 136 -10.74 2.62 -9.22
CA ARG A 136 -10.29 4.02 -9.14
C ARG A 136 -9.58 4.55 -10.39
N LEU A 137 -8.91 3.68 -11.15
CA LEU A 137 -8.07 4.08 -12.30
C LEU A 137 -8.54 3.50 -13.64
N ALA A 138 -9.77 2.98 -13.72
CA ALA A 138 -10.35 2.43 -14.95
C ALA A 138 -10.41 3.43 -16.13
N GLY A 139 -10.14 4.73 -15.89
CA GLY A 139 -9.99 5.75 -16.94
C GLY A 139 -8.55 6.01 -17.42
N LYS A 140 -7.50 5.36 -16.89
CA LYS A 140 -6.10 5.63 -17.27
C LYS A 140 -5.31 4.47 -17.87
N LEU A 141 -5.82 3.23 -17.81
CA LEU A 141 -5.10 2.05 -18.33
C LEU A 141 -5.59 1.57 -19.71
N ALA A 142 -6.65 2.17 -20.26
CA ALA A 142 -7.01 1.97 -21.66
C ALA A 142 -6.21 2.95 -22.53
N CYS A 143 -5.15 2.42 -23.16
CA CYS A 143 -4.34 2.99 -24.25
C CYS A 143 -2.87 3.25 -23.89
N GLY A 144 -2.07 2.18 -23.94
CA GLY A 144 -0.61 2.22 -23.90
C GLY A 144 0.01 1.14 -24.79
N GLY A 145 -0.66 0.76 -25.88
CA GLY A 145 -0.07 -0.05 -26.94
C GLY A 145 0.84 0.82 -27.80
N GLY A 146 2.13 0.84 -27.47
CA GLY A 146 3.14 1.60 -28.21
C GLY A 146 4.48 0.92 -28.14
N SER A 147 4.68 -0.08 -29.00
CA SER A 147 5.99 -0.61 -29.33
C SER A 147 6.93 0.53 -29.74
N ARG A 148 8.01 0.73 -28.99
CA ARG A 148 9.23 1.38 -29.51
C ARG A 148 10.41 0.53 -29.08
N LEU A 149 10.80 -0.37 -29.98
CA LEU A 149 12.12 -0.99 -29.96
C LEU A 149 13.19 0.10 -30.11
N ALA A 150 14.25 -0.13 -29.36
CA ALA A 150 15.31 0.78 -29.03
C ALA A 150 16.30 1.04 -30.18
N GLY A 151 16.87 2.25 -30.18
CA GLY A 151 18.31 2.44 -30.07
C GLY A 151 19.16 2.29 -31.33
N ALA A 152 19.59 3.43 -31.89
CA ALA A 152 20.95 3.58 -32.41
C ALA A 152 21.37 5.06 -32.31
N SER A 153 22.16 5.40 -31.29
CA SER A 153 23.03 6.57 -31.34
C SER A 153 24.31 6.30 -30.55
N ARG A 154 25.37 6.03 -31.31
CA ARG A 154 26.80 6.16 -31.00
C ARG A 154 27.38 6.63 -32.35
N GLN A 155 28.28 7.59 -32.49
CA GLN A 155 29.28 8.12 -31.58
C GLN A 155 29.82 9.40 -32.24
N ALA A 156 30.02 10.46 -31.47
CA ALA A 156 30.79 11.63 -31.87
C ALA A 156 32.28 11.33 -31.74
N LEU A 157 33.09 11.61 -32.76
CA LEU A 157 34.53 11.84 -32.62
C LEU A 157 35.08 12.78 -33.72
N ARG A 158 35.65 13.90 -33.24
CA ARG A 158 36.78 14.70 -33.77
C ARG A 158 36.48 15.47 -35.07
N GLY A 159 36.61 16.79 -35.15
CA GLY A 159 37.66 17.65 -34.59
C GLY A 159 38.46 18.21 -35.77
N GLY A 160 38.11 19.41 -36.25
CA GLY A 160 38.69 20.01 -37.45
C GLY A 160 38.58 21.54 -37.42
N SER A 161 39.74 22.16 -37.24
CA SER A 161 40.03 23.60 -37.18
C SER A 161 39.70 24.36 -38.48
N THR A 162 39.19 25.60 -38.40
CA THR A 162 39.88 26.85 -38.82
C THR A 162 38.93 28.03 -39.11
N ARG A 163 39.35 29.20 -38.61
CA ARG A 163 39.23 30.59 -39.14
C ARG A 163 37.86 31.25 -39.36
N SER A 164 37.67 32.37 -38.64
CA SER A 164 37.20 33.66 -39.18
C SER A 164 37.68 34.77 -38.22
N GLN A 165 38.82 35.39 -38.48
CA GLN A 165 38.95 36.75 -39.03
C GLN A 165 38.00 37.79 -38.40
N ALA A 166 38.63 38.72 -37.68
CA ALA A 166 38.10 39.98 -37.21
C ALA A 166 38.54 41.11 -38.15
N ALA A 167 37.60 41.99 -38.46
CA ALA A 167 37.72 43.37 -38.95
C ALA A 167 36.28 43.94 -38.83
N GLY A 168 35.95 45.06 -38.21
CA GLY A 168 36.66 46.31 -37.96
C GLY A 168 35.75 47.44 -38.45
N GLN A 169 35.72 48.58 -37.72
CA GLN A 169 35.13 49.90 -38.07
C GLN A 169 33.60 50.01 -37.95
N ASP A 170 32.98 51.07 -37.42
CA ASP A 170 33.38 52.32 -36.74
C ASP A 170 32.18 52.74 -35.86
#